data_AF-N1UM81-F1
#
_entry.id   AF-N1UM81-F1
#
_cell.length_a   1.000
_cell.length_b   1.000
_cell.length_c   1.000
_cell.angle_alpha   90.00
_cell.angle_beta   90.00
_cell.angle_gamma   90.00
#
_symmetry.space_group_name_H-M   'P 1'
#
loop_
_entity.id
_entity.type
_entity.pdbx_description
1 polymer ?
#
loop_
_entity_poly.entity_id
_entity_poly.type
_entity_poly.pdbx_seq_one_letter_code
_entity_poly.pdbx_strand_id
1 'polypeptide(L)'
;MDAEAASNKVKMRERLKKAGIPLPGFAPVWSLSDTRDALEFLNFPLVMKPADNMGARGVIKVENREELQAAFKHAKKYSPTGEMILEEYMPGPEVSVDALTWNGNFGNHWNRR
;
A
#
# COMPACT_ATOMS: atom_id res chain seq x y z
N MET A 1 16.89 8.58 6.09
CA MET A 1 16.45 7.63 5.04
C MET A 1 15.24 6.78 5.47
N ASP A 2 14.95 6.60 6.76
CA ASP A 2 13.86 5.70 7.19
C ASP A 2 12.46 6.32 7.26
N ALA A 3 12.34 7.61 7.57
CA ALA A 3 11.05 8.29 7.67
C ALA A 3 10.26 8.28 6.34
N GLU A 4 10.94 8.34 5.21
CA GLU A 4 10.31 8.42 3.89
C GLU A 4 9.70 7.09 3.44
N ALA A 5 10.27 5.96 3.85
CA ALA A 5 9.67 4.65 3.60
C ALA A 5 8.48 4.37 4.53
N ALA A 6 8.37 5.06 5.66
CA ALA A 6 7.21 4.98 6.54
C ALA A 6 6.03 5.81 6.02
N SER A 7 6.30 6.85 5.22
CA SER A 7 5.26 7.74 4.68
C SER A 7 4.86 7.44 3.23
N ASN A 8 5.68 6.71 2.47
CA ASN A 8 5.38 6.31 1.10
C ASN A 8 5.17 4.79 0.97
N LYS A 9 3.98 4.37 0.52
CA LYS A 9 3.58 2.96 0.41
C LYS A 9 4.42 2.18 -0.61
N VAL A 10 4.78 2.78 -1.75
CA VAL A 10 5.60 2.11 -2.77
C VAL A 10 6.98 1.77 -2.17
N LYS A 11 7.63 2.77 -1.55
CA LYS A 11 8.92 2.58 -0.87
C LYS A 11 8.83 1.56 0.26
N MET A 12 7.74 1.57 1.03
CA MET A 12 7.48 0.58 2.07
C MET A 12 7.42 -0.83 1.48
N ARG A 13 6.62 -1.05 0.41
CA ARG A 13 6.48 -2.36 -0.22
C ARG A 13 7.78 -2.86 -0.84
N GLU A 14 8.53 -1.99 -1.49
CA GLU A 14 9.84 -2.34 -2.02
C GLU A 14 10.81 -2.79 -0.93
N ARG A 15 10.83 -2.12 0.23
CA ARG A 15 11.67 -2.52 1.36
C ARG A 15 11.25 -3.86 1.94
N LEU A 16 9.95 -4.05 2.17
CA LEU A 16 9.41 -5.31 2.69
C LEU A 16 9.69 -6.47 1.72
N LYS A 17 9.57 -6.23 0.41
CA LYS A 17 9.94 -7.19 -0.64
C LYS A 17 11.43 -7.54 -0.59
N LYS A 18 12.31 -6.54 -0.45
CA LYS A 18 13.76 -6.75 -0.29
C LYS A 18 14.12 -7.52 0.99
N ALA A 19 13.31 -7.37 2.05
CA ALA A 19 13.46 -8.11 3.30
C ALA A 19 12.88 -9.54 3.25
N GLY A 20 12.32 -9.96 2.10
CA GLY A 20 11.74 -11.30 1.94
C GLY A 20 10.40 -11.49 2.65
N ILE A 21 9.74 -10.40 3.05
CA ILE A 21 8.42 -10.46 3.69
C ILE A 21 7.37 -10.69 2.58
N PRO A 22 6.50 -11.71 2.72
CA PRO A 22 5.41 -11.92 1.77
C PRO A 22 4.49 -10.70 1.66
N LEU A 23 4.16 -10.32 0.42
CA LEU A 23 3.30 -9.20 0.10
C LEU A 23 2.35 -9.60 -1.04
N PRO A 24 1.16 -8.99 -1.12
CA PRO A 24 0.36 -9.08 -2.33
C PRO A 24 1.09 -8.46 -3.52
N GLY A 25 0.72 -8.85 -4.74
CA GLY A 25 1.18 -8.16 -5.94
C GLY A 25 0.88 -6.66 -5.83
N PHE A 26 1.82 -5.81 -6.26
CA PHE A 26 1.61 -4.36 -6.26
C PHE A 26 2.35 -3.67 -7.40
N ALA A 27 1.86 -2.50 -7.80
CA ALA A 27 2.45 -1.65 -8.82
C ALA A 27 2.30 -0.15 -8.45
N PRO A 28 3.35 0.67 -8.57
CA PRO A 28 3.22 2.12 -8.55
C PRO A 28 2.52 2.60 -9.84
N VAL A 29 1.61 3.57 -9.71
CA VAL A 29 0.88 4.14 -10.86
C VAL A 29 0.76 5.66 -10.72
N TRP A 30 1.08 6.39 -11.79
CA TRP A 30 1.02 7.85 -11.91
C TRP A 30 -0.02 8.30 -12.93
N SER A 31 -0.40 7.38 -13.83
CA SER A 31 -1.35 7.60 -14.91
C SER A 31 -2.36 6.45 -15.03
N LEU A 32 -3.43 6.69 -15.79
CA LEU A 32 -4.37 5.63 -16.17
C LEU A 32 -3.72 4.58 -17.10
N SER A 33 -2.66 4.93 -17.83
CA SER A 33 -1.94 3.94 -18.64
C SER A 33 -1.24 2.92 -17.74
N ASP A 34 -0.57 3.41 -16.70
CA ASP A 34 0.17 2.56 -15.75
C ASP A 34 -0.77 1.56 -15.06
N THR A 35 -2.02 1.93 -14.82
CA THR A 35 -3.03 0.99 -14.29
C THR A 35 -3.33 -0.16 -15.23
N ARG A 36 -3.21 0.04 -16.55
CA ARG A 36 -3.42 -1.02 -17.55
C ARG A 36 -2.21 -1.93 -17.63
N ASP A 37 -1.02 -1.36 -17.61
CA ASP A 37 0.24 -2.11 -17.60
C ASP A 37 0.34 -2.97 -16.33
N ALA A 38 -0.13 -2.44 -15.19
CA ALA A 38 -0.22 -3.20 -13.94
C ALA A 38 -1.13 -4.44 -14.04
N LEU A 39 -2.16 -4.42 -14.89
CA LEU A 39 -3.06 -5.58 -15.07
C LEU A 39 -2.42 -6.72 -15.90
N GLU A 40 -1.22 -6.55 -16.44
CA GLU A 40 -0.49 -7.67 -17.06
C GLU A 40 -0.06 -8.71 -16.01
N PHE A 41 0.03 -8.31 -14.73
CA PHE A 41 0.51 -9.16 -13.66
C PHE A 41 -0.30 -9.08 -12.35
N LEU A 42 -1.24 -8.13 -12.22
CA LEU A 42 -2.15 -8.04 -11.07
C LEU A 42 -3.55 -8.55 -11.43
N ASN A 43 -4.20 -9.25 -10.49
CA ASN A 43 -5.54 -9.80 -10.67
C ASN A 43 -6.56 -9.15 -9.74
N PHE A 44 -7.79 -8.97 -10.23
CA PHE A 44 -8.89 -8.49 -9.40
C PHE A 44 -9.29 -9.51 -8.31
N PRO A 45 -9.81 -9.05 -7.15
CA PRO A 45 -9.99 -7.64 -6.78
C PRO A 45 -8.68 -6.93 -6.42
N LEU A 46 -8.63 -5.63 -6.71
CA LEU A 46 -7.48 -4.76 -6.45
C LEU A 46 -7.84 -3.68 -5.42
N VAL A 47 -6.82 -3.03 -4.86
CA VAL A 47 -6.98 -1.85 -4.00
C VAL A 47 -6.13 -0.71 -4.54
N MET A 48 -6.78 0.41 -4.87
CA MET A 48 -6.17 1.67 -5.29
C MET A 48 -5.95 2.57 -4.07
N LYS A 49 -4.74 3.09 -3.87
CA LYS A 49 -4.39 3.93 -2.71
C LYS A 49 -3.43 5.06 -3.09
N PRO A 50 -3.54 6.27 -2.51
CA PRO A 50 -2.47 7.27 -2.57
C PRO A 50 -1.20 6.72 -1.95
N ALA A 51 -0.06 6.83 -2.65
CA ALA A 51 1.21 6.32 -2.15
C ALA A 51 1.71 7.15 -0.94
N ASP A 52 1.42 8.44 -0.93
CA ASP A 52 2.03 9.48 -0.10
C ASP A 52 1.12 10.06 0.99
N ASN A 53 -0.08 9.50 1.18
CA ASN A 53 -1.04 9.96 2.20
C ASN A 53 -1.17 8.98 3.37
N MET A 54 -1.34 9.52 4.58
CA MET A 54 -1.63 8.78 5.81
C MET A 54 -3.13 8.87 6.16
N GLY A 55 -3.68 7.83 6.81
CA GLY A 55 -5.05 7.85 7.34
C GLY A 55 -6.16 7.33 6.41
N ALA A 56 -5.87 6.33 5.57
CA ALA A 56 -6.84 5.59 4.74
C ALA A 56 -7.73 6.41 3.76
N ARG A 57 -7.48 7.71 3.60
CA ARG A 57 -8.22 8.56 2.63
C ARG A 57 -7.87 8.18 1.19
N GLY A 58 -8.89 8.09 0.34
CA GLY A 58 -8.73 7.73 -1.07
C GLY A 58 -8.42 6.26 -1.31
N VAL A 59 -8.53 5.38 -0.31
CA VAL A 59 -8.41 3.94 -0.49
C VAL A 59 -9.71 3.39 -1.09
N ILE A 60 -9.61 2.73 -2.24
CA ILE A 60 -10.76 2.17 -2.96
C ILE A 60 -10.47 0.73 -3.34
N LYS A 61 -11.37 -0.20 -3.00
CA LYS A 61 -11.39 -1.54 -3.57
C LYS A 61 -11.98 -1.47 -4.98
N VAL A 62 -11.33 -2.13 -5.93
CA VAL A 62 -11.67 -2.15 -7.35
C VAL A 62 -11.96 -3.60 -7.73
N GLU A 63 -13.19 -3.91 -8.10
CA GLU A 63 -13.62 -5.29 -8.37
C GLU A 63 -13.35 -5.70 -9.83
N ASN A 64 -13.26 -4.74 -10.74
CA ASN A 64 -13.15 -4.97 -12.18
C ASN A 64 -12.49 -3.79 -12.91
N ARG A 65 -12.27 -3.96 -14.23
CA ARG A 65 -11.56 -2.98 -15.06
C ARG A 65 -12.36 -1.69 -15.23
N GLU A 66 -13.69 -1.78 -15.22
CA GLU A 66 -14.61 -0.67 -15.44
C GLU A 66 -14.52 0.36 -14.29
N GLU A 67 -14.25 -0.12 -13.07
CA GLU A 67 -14.10 0.71 -11.88
C GLU A 67 -12.75 1.45 -11.80
N LEU A 68 -11.70 0.98 -12.48
CA LEU A 68 -10.33 1.50 -12.35
C LEU A 68 -10.23 3.00 -12.63
N GLN A 69 -10.89 3.48 -13.68
CA GLN A 69 -10.78 4.89 -14.06
C GLN A 69 -11.40 5.79 -12.98
N ALA A 70 -12.56 5.41 -12.45
CA ALA A 70 -13.23 6.15 -11.39
C ALA A 70 -12.42 6.11 -10.09
N ALA A 71 -11.91 4.92 -9.73
CA ALA A 71 -11.07 4.72 -8.56
C ALA A 71 -9.79 5.55 -8.62
N PHE A 72 -9.07 5.52 -9.75
CA PHE A 72 -7.85 6.30 -9.96
C PHE A 72 -8.12 7.80 -9.82
N LYS A 73 -9.16 8.32 -10.50
CA LYS A 73 -9.52 9.76 -10.43
C LYS A 73 -9.90 10.19 -9.03
N HIS A 74 -10.64 9.36 -8.29
CA HIS A 74 -11.03 9.67 -6.91
C HIS A 74 -9.80 9.67 -6.02
N ALA A 75 -9.03 8.60 -6.03
CA ALA A 75 -7.91 8.38 -5.14
C ALA A 75 -6.77 9.41 -5.39
N LYS A 76 -6.53 9.81 -6.66
CA LYS A 76 -5.58 10.87 -7.03
C LYS A 76 -5.85 12.22 -6.36
N LYS A 77 -7.11 12.55 -6.02
CA LYS A 77 -7.44 13.79 -5.29
C LYS A 77 -6.81 13.86 -3.89
N TYR A 78 -6.42 12.70 -3.36
CA TYR A 78 -5.84 12.55 -2.03
C TYR A 78 -4.33 12.30 -2.07
N SER A 79 -3.68 12.41 -3.23
CA SER A 79 -2.23 12.29 -3.38
C SER A 79 -1.61 13.64 -3.75
N PRO A 80 -0.91 14.32 -2.82
CA PRO A 80 -0.14 15.53 -3.12
C PRO A 80 0.86 15.39 -4.27
N THR A 81 1.57 14.26 -4.36
CA THR A 81 2.53 14.00 -5.45
C THR A 81 1.85 13.51 -6.73
N GLY A 82 0.65 12.97 -6.61
CA GLY A 82 -0.05 12.26 -7.68
C GLY A 82 0.41 10.81 -7.86
N GLU A 83 1.30 10.31 -7.00
CA GLU A 83 1.75 8.92 -6.96
C GLU A 83 0.72 8.04 -6.25
N MET A 84 0.34 6.96 -6.91
CA MET A 84 -0.62 5.99 -6.42
C MET A 84 0.02 4.60 -6.37
N ILE A 85 -0.59 3.68 -5.64
CA ILE A 85 -0.25 2.26 -5.64
C ILE A 85 -1.52 1.44 -5.90
N LEU A 86 -1.39 0.45 -6.77
CA LEU A 86 -2.38 -0.59 -7.02
C LEU A 86 -1.87 -1.89 -6.40
N GLU A 87 -2.67 -2.54 -5.56
CA GLU A 87 -2.30 -3.76 -4.83
C GLU A 87 -3.36 -4.84 -5.01
N GLU A 88 -2.98 -6.12 -5.04
CA GLU A 88 -3.96 -7.21 -4.96
C GLU A 88 -4.64 -7.20 -3.59
N TYR A 89 -5.96 -7.37 -3.61
CA TYR A 89 -6.74 -7.46 -2.39
C TYR A 89 -6.48 -8.82 -1.71
N MET A 90 -6.00 -8.78 -0.48
CA MET A 90 -5.86 -9.98 0.35
C MET A 90 -7.12 -10.16 1.20
N PRO A 91 -7.91 -11.23 0.98
CA PRO A 91 -9.02 -11.56 1.86
C PRO A 91 -8.49 -12.09 3.21
N GLY A 92 -9.14 -11.71 4.30
CA GLY A 92 -8.82 -12.21 5.63
C GLY A 92 -9.03 -11.17 6.73
N PRO A 93 -8.88 -11.57 8.01
CA PRO A 93 -8.92 -10.63 9.11
C PRO A 93 -7.74 -9.66 9.02
N GLU A 94 -8.02 -8.37 9.13
CA GLU A 94 -6.98 -7.35 9.27
C GLU A 94 -6.42 -7.41 10.70
N VAL A 95 -5.13 -7.67 10.83
CA VAL A 95 -4.43 -7.69 12.12
C VAL A 95 -3.47 -6.51 12.16
N SER A 96 -3.69 -5.60 13.11
CA SER A 96 -2.74 -4.53 13.40
C SER A 96 -1.75 -5.00 14.47
N VAL A 97 -0.46 -4.78 14.23
CA VAL A 97 0.61 -5.02 15.20
C VAL A 97 1.31 -3.70 15.45
N ASP A 98 1.18 -3.18 16.67
CA ASP A 98 1.93 -2.01 17.12
C ASP A 98 3.25 -2.46 17.74
N ALA A 99 4.37 -1.95 17.24
CA ALA A 99 5.70 -2.25 17.74
C ALA A 99 6.46 -0.96 18.07
N LEU A 100 6.99 -0.88 19.29
CA LEU A 100 7.91 0.17 19.71
C LEU A 100 9.35 -0.34 19.61
N THR A 101 10.19 0.37 18.86
CA THR A 101 11.63 0.10 18.81
C THR A 101 12.39 1.22 19.51
N TRP A 102 13.35 0.85 20.36
CA TRP A 102 14.25 1.80 21.02
C TRP A 102 15.69 1.36 20.79
N ASN A 103 16.51 2.26 20.22
CA ASN A 103 17.93 2.02 19.91
C ASN A 103 18.17 0.75 19.07
N GLY A 104 17.28 0.46 18.12
CA GLY A 104 17.39 -0.69 17.23
C GLY A 104 16.99 -2.04 17.84
N ASN A 105 16.57 -2.07 19.12
CA ASN A 105 16.08 -3.28 19.77
C ASN A 105 14.54 -3.29 19.84
N PHE A 106 13.96 -4.45 19.53
CA PHE A 106 12.55 -4.76 19.82
C PHE A 106 12.42 -5.13 21.30
N GLY A 107 11.63 -4.36 22.05
CA GLY A 107 11.38 -4.61 23.47
C GLY A 107 10.14 -5.49 23.67
N ASN A 108 10.32 -6.79 23.92
CA ASN A 108 9.25 -7.64 24.41
C ASN A 108 9.21 -7.52 25.95
N HIS A 109 8.58 -6.47 26.49
CA HIS A 109 8.38 -6.39 27.94
C HIS A 109 6.97 -6.88 28.32
N TRP A 110 6.73 -8.19 28.14
CA TRP A 110 5.60 -8.86 28.77
C TRP A 110 5.93 -9.09 30.24
N ASN A 111 5.55 -8.14 31.11
CA ASN A 111 5.65 -8.33 32.55
C ASN A 111 4.31 -8.87 33.07
N ARG A 112 4.27 -10.18 33.39
CA ARG A 112 3.20 -10.74 34.21
C ARG A 112 3.37 -10.23 35.65
N ARG A 113 2.41 -9.44 36.14
CA ARG A 113 1.93 -9.51 37.51
C ARG A 113 0.41 -9.42 37.49
#